data_AF-A0A819Z251-F1
#
_entry.id   AF-A0A819Z251-F1
#
_cell.length_a   1.000
_cell.length_b   1.000
_cell.length_c   1.000
_cell.angle_alpha   90.00
_cell.angle_beta   90.00
_cell.angle_gamma   90.00
#
_symmetry.space_group_name_H-M   'P 1'
#
loop_
_entity.id
_entity.type
_entity.pdbx_description
1 polymer ?
#
loop_
_entity_poly.entity_id
_entity_poly.type
_entity_poly.pdbx_seq_one_letter_code
_entity_poly.pdbx_strand_id
1 'polypeptide(L)'
;MKMTRKLVPTGIAAAEIDGMTIHSFLGEQRNSGKPRTIKPGDSKLEKEWRSVEYVLIDEMSMVGLTLLAKFNRIISTAKHVDPQVPFGGVNIIFFGDYLQYRPVYDAPLHTDFSLPSKKKSSKLSTEKEIQQRVVRCLILQINCVVKLTQHMRTEDLRYLQLLDRLRHGQCNYDDYELLQTRVVGQPSIESLH
;
A
#
# COMPACT_ATOMS: atom_id res chain seq x y z
N MET A 1 22.43 -6.06 13.46
CA MET A 1 21.64 -5.07 12.69
C MET A 1 20.70 -5.86 11.79
N LYS A 2 19.39 -5.55 11.74
CA LYS A 2 18.45 -6.38 10.95
C LYS A 2 18.66 -6.11 9.44
N MET A 3 18.86 -7.17 8.67
CA MET A 3 19.02 -7.10 7.20
C MET A 3 17.67 -6.94 6.47
N THR A 4 16.59 -7.39 7.12
CA THR A 4 15.23 -7.34 6.59
C THR A 4 14.35 -6.38 7.40
N ARG A 5 13.52 -5.61 6.73
CA ARG A 5 12.47 -4.76 7.34
C ARG A 5 11.08 -5.23 6.90
N LYS A 6 10.13 -5.23 7.84
CA LYS A 6 8.72 -5.56 7.63
C LYS A 6 7.90 -4.28 7.79
N LEU A 7 7.24 -3.85 6.73
CA LEU A 7 6.49 -2.60 6.68
C LEU A 7 5.05 -2.85 6.28
N VAL A 8 4.14 -2.04 6.83
CA VAL A 8 2.71 -2.06 6.52
C VAL A 8 2.11 -0.65 6.59
N PRO A 9 0.95 -0.40 5.97
CA PRO A 9 0.26 0.88 6.05
C PRO A 9 -0.41 1.15 7.42
N THR A 10 -0.88 0.11 8.12
CA THR A 10 -1.69 0.27 9.35
C THR A 10 -0.98 -0.22 10.61
N GLY A 11 -1.30 0.37 11.76
CA GLY A 11 -0.68 0.02 13.05
C GLY A 11 -1.07 -1.37 13.55
N ILE A 12 -2.31 -1.80 13.32
CA ILE A 12 -2.79 -3.12 13.71
C ILE A 12 -2.06 -4.20 12.92
N ALA A 13 -1.95 -4.07 11.59
CA ALA A 13 -1.18 -4.99 10.76
C ALA A 13 0.30 -5.01 11.15
N ALA A 14 0.84 -3.88 11.64
CA ALA A 14 2.25 -3.80 12.02
C ALA A 14 2.52 -4.65 13.26
N ALA A 15 1.60 -4.63 14.22
CA ALA A 15 1.68 -5.47 15.40
C ALA A 15 1.60 -6.96 15.04
N GLU A 16 0.71 -7.34 14.11
CA GLU A 16 0.51 -8.72 13.67
C GLU A 16 1.78 -9.36 13.10
N ILE A 17 2.53 -8.62 12.28
CA ILE A 17 3.72 -9.13 11.62
C ILE A 17 5.02 -8.81 12.36
N ASP A 18 4.98 -8.30 13.60
CA ASP A 18 6.15 -7.75 14.33
C ASP A 18 6.98 -6.79 13.43
N GLY A 19 6.25 -5.89 12.78
CA GLY A 19 6.76 -4.91 11.82
C GLY A 19 6.60 -3.49 12.33
N MET A 20 6.59 -2.54 11.40
CA MET A 20 6.30 -1.14 11.69
C MET A 20 5.52 -0.50 10.55
N THR A 21 4.87 0.62 10.83
CA THR A 21 4.17 1.32 9.75
C THR A 21 5.14 2.01 8.81
N ILE A 22 4.81 2.07 7.51
CA ILE A 22 5.61 2.81 6.51
C ILE A 22 5.81 4.25 6.99
N HIS A 23 4.76 4.91 7.48
CA HIS A 23 4.85 6.28 8.00
C HIS A 23 5.82 6.41 9.18
N SER A 24 5.76 5.50 10.16
CA SER A 24 6.69 5.51 11.31
C SER A 24 8.12 5.31 10.83
N PHE A 25 8.32 4.43 9.85
CA PHE A 25 9.62 4.15 9.27
C PHE A 25 10.18 5.32 8.45
N LEU A 26 9.31 6.07 7.76
CA LEU A 26 9.69 7.33 7.12
C LEU A 26 9.93 8.47 8.14
N GLY A 27 9.61 8.26 9.42
CA GLY A 27 9.70 9.28 10.46
C GLY A 27 8.63 10.36 10.36
N GLU A 28 7.50 10.07 9.68
CA GLU A 28 6.33 10.95 9.67
C GLU A 28 5.53 10.72 10.97
N GLN A 29 5.68 11.62 11.94
CA GLN A 29 4.80 11.64 13.10
C GLN A 29 3.49 12.36 12.74
N ARG A 30 2.37 11.73 13.06
CA ARG A 30 1.01 12.23 12.75
C ARG A 30 0.71 13.60 13.39
N ASN A 31 1.47 14.01 14.41
CA ASN A 31 1.24 15.22 15.22
C ASN A 31 2.28 16.34 15.04
N SER A 32 3.31 16.18 14.19
CA SER A 32 4.42 17.16 14.18
C SER A 32 4.17 18.40 13.32
N GLY A 33 3.09 18.46 12.53
CA GLY A 33 2.74 19.61 11.66
C GLY A 33 3.78 19.96 10.56
N LYS A 34 4.97 19.34 10.60
CA LYS A 34 6.09 19.55 9.69
C LYS A 34 6.55 18.20 9.15
N PRO A 35 6.57 18.00 7.82
CA PRO A 35 7.18 16.82 7.23
C PRO A 35 8.66 16.77 7.62
N ARG A 36 9.14 15.58 8.04
CA ARG A 36 10.56 15.40 8.34
C ARG A 36 11.36 15.70 7.07
N THR A 37 12.15 16.78 7.11
CA THR A 37 13.05 17.11 5.99
C THR A 37 14.26 16.19 6.07
N ILE A 38 14.20 15.06 5.36
CA ILE A 38 15.34 14.15 5.24
C ILE A 38 16.35 14.82 4.31
N LYS A 39 17.55 15.06 4.84
CA LYS A 39 18.68 15.63 4.12
C LYS A 39 19.73 14.55 3.91
N PRO A 40 20.44 14.56 2.77
CA PRO A 40 21.68 13.81 2.62
C PRO A 40 22.62 14.15 3.79
N GLY A 41 23.27 13.17 4.41
CA GLY A 41 24.10 13.36 5.60
C GLY A 41 23.40 13.13 6.95
N ASP A 42 22.14 12.69 6.97
CA ASP A 42 21.48 12.25 8.21
C ASP A 42 22.10 10.91 8.67
N SER A 43 23.16 11.02 9.49
CA SER A 43 23.93 9.88 10.00
C SER A 43 23.08 8.81 10.69
N LYS A 44 21.94 9.18 11.29
CA LYS A 44 21.02 8.22 11.92
C LYS A 44 20.30 7.39 10.87
N LEU A 45 19.76 8.05 9.84
CA LEU A 45 19.07 7.41 8.73
C LEU A 45 20.02 6.52 7.93
N GLU A 46 21.21 7.03 7.60
CA GLU A 46 22.23 6.28 6.86
C GLU A 46 22.66 5.04 7.63
N LYS A 47 22.91 5.17 8.94
CA LYS A 47 23.22 4.02 9.80
C LYS A 47 22.07 3.02 9.77
N GLU A 48 20.83 3.47 9.94
CA GLU A 48 19.66 2.60 9.95
C GLU A 48 19.46 1.80 8.65
N TRP A 49 19.74 2.42 7.50
CA TRP A 49 19.60 1.83 6.18
C TRP A 49 20.82 1.06 5.70
N ARG A 50 22.02 1.32 6.24
CA ARG A 50 23.27 0.71 5.79
C ARG A 50 23.18 -0.81 5.71
N SER A 51 22.62 -1.46 6.73
CA SER A 51 22.50 -2.92 6.79
C SER A 51 21.25 -3.49 6.12
N VAL A 52 20.31 -2.66 5.66
CA VAL A 52 19.03 -3.15 5.11
C VAL A 52 19.25 -3.60 3.66
N GLU A 53 18.96 -4.87 3.39
CA GLU A 53 19.05 -5.49 2.07
C GLU A 53 17.68 -5.86 1.51
N TYR A 54 16.73 -6.16 2.40
CA TYR A 54 15.37 -6.57 2.03
C TYR A 54 14.33 -5.73 2.78
N VAL A 55 13.28 -5.33 2.06
CA VAL A 55 12.07 -4.77 2.64
C VAL A 55 10.86 -5.55 2.15
N LEU A 56 10.09 -6.03 3.10
CA LEU A 56 8.78 -6.63 2.88
C LEU A 56 7.73 -5.54 3.14
N ILE A 57 6.86 -5.29 2.17
CA ILE A 57 5.75 -4.35 2.33
C ILE A 57 4.45 -5.13 2.15
N ASP A 58 3.69 -5.26 3.23
CA ASP A 58 2.39 -5.91 3.21
C ASP A 58 1.25 -4.87 3.15
N GLU A 59 0.07 -5.31 2.70
CA GLU A 59 -1.09 -4.47 2.38
C GLU A 59 -0.79 -3.36 1.35
N MET A 60 -0.04 -3.71 0.30
CA MET A 60 0.39 -2.78 -0.74
C MET A 60 -0.77 -2.07 -1.47
N SER A 61 -1.98 -2.64 -1.43
CA SER A 61 -3.19 -2.03 -2.00
C SER A 61 -3.57 -0.70 -1.35
N MET A 62 -3.23 -0.52 -0.07
CA MET A 62 -3.45 0.71 0.68
C MET A 62 -2.30 1.72 0.54
N VAL A 63 -1.22 1.36 -0.15
CA VAL A 63 -0.07 2.24 -0.39
C VAL A 63 -0.30 3.02 -1.67
N GLY A 64 -0.43 4.34 -1.54
CA GLY A 64 -0.62 5.22 -2.69
C GLY A 64 0.69 5.67 -3.34
N LEU A 65 0.54 6.33 -4.49
CA LEU A 65 1.66 6.82 -5.30
C LEU A 65 2.54 7.82 -4.55
N THR A 66 1.93 8.77 -3.82
CA THR A 66 2.68 9.80 -3.10
C THR A 66 3.57 9.17 -2.02
N LEU A 67 3.00 8.22 -1.27
CA LEU A 67 3.73 7.51 -0.22
C LEU A 67 4.87 6.68 -0.79
N LEU A 68 4.65 5.95 -1.89
CA LEU A 68 5.67 5.12 -2.52
C LEU A 68 6.80 5.96 -3.14
N ALA A 69 6.49 7.11 -3.75
CA ALA A 69 7.48 8.04 -4.27
C ALA A 69 8.40 8.58 -3.17
N LYS A 70 7.81 8.99 -2.04
CA LYS A 70 8.55 9.42 -0.85
C LYS A 70 9.43 8.31 -0.32
N PHE A 71 8.90 7.09 -0.24
CA PHE A 71 9.63 5.91 0.21
C PHE A 71 10.88 5.68 -0.64
N ASN A 72 10.75 5.65 -1.97
CA ASN A 72 11.88 5.52 -2.89
C ASN A 72 12.95 6.61 -2.69
N ARG A 73 12.52 7.87 -2.57
CA ARG A 73 13.42 9.02 -2.37
C ARG A 73 14.23 8.88 -1.08
N ILE A 74 13.57 8.47 0.00
CA ILE A 74 14.19 8.35 1.32
C ILE A 74 15.24 7.25 1.32
N ILE A 75 14.96 6.10 0.70
CA ILE A 75 15.94 5.01 0.61
C ILE A 75 17.15 5.44 -0.20
N SER A 76 16.91 6.03 -1.38
CA SER A 76 17.99 6.49 -2.26
C SER A 76 18.89 7.51 -1.55
N THR A 77 18.29 8.42 -0.77
CA THR A 77 19.01 9.39 0.06
C THR A 77 19.81 8.70 1.17
N ALA A 78 19.22 7.72 1.87
CA ALA A 78 19.87 7.03 2.97
C ALA A 78 21.01 6.10 2.53
N LYS A 79 20.94 5.57 1.30
CA LYS A 79 21.94 4.69 0.70
C LYS A 79 23.03 5.45 -0.08
N HIS A 80 22.90 6.77 -0.25
CA HIS A 80 23.77 7.59 -1.11
C HIS A 80 23.83 7.07 -2.55
N VAL A 81 22.67 6.69 -3.09
CA VAL A 81 22.54 6.19 -4.47
C VAL A 81 21.70 7.17 -5.29
N ASP A 82 21.96 7.21 -6.60
CA ASP A 82 21.16 7.97 -7.55
C ASP A 82 19.65 7.68 -7.36
N PRO A 83 18.79 8.70 -7.24
CA PRO A 83 17.32 8.53 -7.15
C PRO A 83 16.68 7.74 -8.30
N GLN A 84 17.36 7.59 -9.43
CA GLN A 84 16.94 6.74 -10.55
C GLN A 84 17.14 5.25 -10.28
N VAL A 85 18.01 4.88 -9.32
CA VAL A 85 18.14 3.50 -8.90
C VAL A 85 16.92 3.14 -8.04
N PRO A 86 16.12 2.15 -8.46
CA PRO A 86 14.90 1.78 -7.76
C PRO A 86 15.21 1.40 -6.32
N PHE A 87 14.54 2.06 -5.38
CA PHE A 87 14.67 1.88 -3.95
C PHE A 87 16.12 1.86 -3.46
N GLY A 88 17.01 2.67 -4.07
CA GLY A 88 18.43 2.72 -3.72
C GLY A 88 19.15 1.37 -3.77
N GLY A 89 18.67 0.43 -4.60
CA GLY A 89 19.24 -0.91 -4.76
C GLY A 89 18.81 -1.92 -3.69
N VAL A 90 17.86 -1.56 -2.82
CA VAL A 90 17.29 -2.48 -1.82
C VAL A 90 16.26 -3.39 -2.48
N ASN A 91 16.29 -4.68 -2.15
CA ASN A 91 15.32 -5.65 -2.65
C ASN A 91 13.96 -5.42 -1.97
N ILE A 92 12.93 -5.10 -2.75
CA ILE A 92 11.58 -4.88 -2.24
C ILE A 92 10.68 -6.04 -2.64
N ILE A 93 9.95 -6.58 -1.68
CA ILE A 93 8.94 -7.62 -1.89
C ILE A 93 7.60 -7.04 -1.43
N PHE A 94 6.65 -6.97 -2.35
CA PHE A 94 5.30 -6.47 -2.08
C PHE A 94 4.34 -7.63 -1.85
N PHE A 95 3.48 -7.47 -0.86
CA PHE A 95 2.34 -8.33 -0.57
C PHE A 95 1.08 -7.46 -0.52
N GLY A 96 -0.04 -8.01 -0.97
CA GLY A 96 -1.32 -7.34 -0.85
C GLY A 96 -2.30 -7.73 -1.93
N ASP A 97 -3.48 -7.14 -1.82
CA ASP A 97 -4.62 -7.45 -2.66
C ASP A 97 -5.35 -6.17 -3.06
N TYR A 98 -5.20 -5.79 -4.33
CA TYR A 98 -5.75 -4.54 -4.87
C TYR A 98 -7.27 -4.51 -4.96
N LEU A 99 -7.96 -5.65 -4.77
CA LEU A 99 -9.43 -5.71 -4.74
C LEU A 99 -10.01 -5.52 -3.33
N GLN A 100 -9.18 -5.47 -2.28
CA GLN A 100 -9.65 -5.27 -0.90
C GLN A 100 -9.85 -3.79 -0.56
N TYR A 101 -8.75 -3.05 -0.40
CA TYR A 101 -8.79 -1.66 0.04
C TYR A 101 -7.96 -0.75 -0.86
N ARG A 102 -8.47 0.46 -1.10
CA ARG A 102 -7.75 1.52 -1.81
C ARG A 102 -6.99 2.42 -0.81
N PRO A 103 -5.93 3.11 -1.26
CA PRO A 103 -5.25 4.07 -0.40
C PRO A 103 -6.19 5.21 0.02
N VAL A 104 -5.98 5.71 1.23
CA VAL A 104 -6.77 6.80 1.81
C VAL A 104 -6.09 8.14 1.50
N TYR A 105 -6.81 9.09 0.89
CA TYR A 105 -6.31 10.40 0.46
C TYR A 105 -5.09 10.40 -0.48
N ASP A 106 -4.78 9.26 -1.09
CA ASP A 106 -3.72 9.12 -2.10
C ASP A 106 -4.25 8.36 -3.32
N ALA A 107 -3.55 8.43 -4.45
CA ALA A 107 -3.96 7.75 -5.68
C ALA A 107 -3.49 6.27 -5.64
N PRO A 108 -4.33 5.30 -6.07
CA PRO A 108 -3.95 3.90 -6.16
C PRO A 108 -2.88 3.66 -7.22
N LEU A 109 -2.11 2.58 -7.06
CA LEU A 109 -1.04 2.23 -8.00
C LEU A 109 -1.56 1.93 -9.42
N HIS A 110 -2.77 1.40 -9.54
CA HIS A 110 -3.44 1.10 -10.81
C HIS A 110 -4.21 2.30 -11.40
N THR A 111 -3.91 3.52 -10.96
CA THR A 111 -4.53 4.72 -11.55
C THR A 111 -4.19 4.80 -13.04
N ASP A 112 -5.20 4.94 -13.91
CA ASP A 112 -4.97 5.18 -15.33
C ASP A 112 -4.58 6.66 -15.55
N PHE A 113 -3.31 6.87 -15.89
CA PHE A 113 -2.77 8.20 -16.16
C PHE A 113 -2.94 8.64 -17.62
N SER A 114 -3.51 7.80 -18.48
CA SER A 114 -3.84 8.14 -19.87
C SER A 114 -5.08 9.03 -19.94
N LEU A 115 -5.90 9.03 -18.89
CA LEU A 115 -7.09 9.86 -18.79
C LEU A 115 -6.69 11.31 -18.48
N PRO A 116 -7.20 12.29 -19.26
CA PRO A 116 -6.89 13.69 -19.03
C PRO A 116 -7.41 14.12 -17.66
N SER A 117 -6.52 14.66 -16.82
CA SER A 117 -6.90 15.29 -15.57
C SER A 117 -7.91 16.40 -15.86
N LYS A 118 -9.09 16.35 -15.22
CA LYS A 118 -10.18 17.34 -15.41
C LYS A 118 -9.79 18.78 -15.00
N LYS A 119 -8.56 19.00 -14.50
CA LYS A 119 -8.04 20.33 -14.14
C LYS A 119 -7.23 20.91 -15.31
N LYS A 120 -7.80 21.94 -15.95
CA LYS A 120 -7.07 22.85 -16.83
C LYS A 120 -5.96 23.56 -16.03
N SER A 121 -4.86 23.87 -16.72
CA SER A 121 -3.81 24.87 -16.41
C SER A 121 -2.59 24.44 -15.55
N SER A 122 -1.46 24.20 -16.21
CA SER A 122 -0.23 25.03 -16.17
C SER A 122 0.90 24.33 -16.97
N LYS A 123 1.88 25.08 -17.49
CA LYS A 123 2.98 24.55 -18.33
C LYS A 123 4.05 23.79 -17.53
N LEU A 124 3.97 23.76 -16.20
CA LEU A 124 4.96 23.11 -15.32
C LEU A 124 4.31 21.90 -14.65
N SER A 125 4.99 20.75 -14.72
CA SER A 125 4.50 19.54 -14.07
C SER A 125 4.33 19.76 -12.57
N THR A 126 3.15 19.47 -12.02
CA THR A 126 2.93 19.56 -10.57
C THR A 126 3.82 18.53 -9.88
N GLU A 127 4.31 18.80 -8.65
CA GLU A 127 5.11 17.83 -7.87
C GLU A 127 4.44 16.44 -7.81
N LYS A 128 3.12 16.43 -7.72
CA LYS A 128 2.29 15.22 -7.77
C LYS A 128 2.48 14.43 -9.08
N GLU A 129 2.52 15.09 -10.23
CA GLU A 129 2.72 14.44 -11.53
C GLU A 129 4.13 13.85 -11.66
N ILE A 130 5.15 14.53 -11.11
CA ILE A 130 6.52 14.02 -11.07
C ILE A 130 6.57 12.74 -10.21
N GLN A 131 5.99 12.78 -9.00
CA GLN A 131 5.91 11.62 -8.12
C GLN A 131 5.19 10.44 -8.76
N GLN A 132 4.08 10.71 -9.47
CA GLN A 132 3.35 9.69 -10.22
C GLN A 132 4.20 9.04 -11.32
N ARG A 133 4.95 9.84 -12.09
CA ARG A 133 5.84 9.32 -13.14
C ARG A 133 6.95 8.46 -12.57
N VAL A 134 7.59 8.89 -11.48
CA VAL A 134 8.63 8.11 -10.79
C VAL A 134 8.07 6.77 -10.35
N VAL A 135 6.92 6.77 -9.66
CA VAL A 135 6.32 5.53 -9.17
C VAL A 135 5.88 4.60 -10.30
N ARG A 136 5.36 5.15 -11.39
CA ARG A 136 5.07 4.34 -12.58
C ARG A 136 6.30 3.64 -13.10
N CYS A 137 7.46 4.31 -13.16
CA CYS A 137 8.71 3.68 -13.56
C CYS A 137 9.11 2.55 -12.59
N LEU A 138 8.98 2.77 -11.28
CA LEU A 138 9.28 1.76 -10.25
C LEU A 138 8.40 0.52 -10.38
N ILE A 139 7.09 0.69 -10.58
CA ILE A 139 6.14 -0.42 -10.69
C ILE A 139 6.39 -1.21 -11.99
N LEU A 140 6.70 -0.53 -13.09
CA LEU A 140 7.01 -1.18 -14.37
C LEU A 140 8.30 -2.01 -14.33
N GLN A 141 9.14 -1.85 -13.32
CA GLN A 141 10.33 -2.67 -13.11
C GLN A 141 10.05 -3.95 -12.32
N ILE A 142 8.84 -4.13 -11.78
CA ILE A 142 8.44 -5.39 -11.15
C ILE A 142 8.39 -6.46 -12.25
N ASN A 143 9.33 -7.41 -12.18
CA ASN A 143 9.50 -8.47 -13.18
C ASN A 143 8.85 -9.80 -12.76
N CYS A 144 8.51 -9.96 -11.48
CA CYS A 144 7.98 -11.19 -10.92
C CYS A 144 6.72 -10.90 -10.12
N VAL A 145 5.61 -11.53 -10.52
CA VAL A 145 4.34 -11.47 -9.81
C VAL A 145 3.89 -12.91 -9.55
N VAL A 146 3.70 -13.24 -8.28
CA VAL A 146 3.19 -14.55 -7.85
C VAL A 146 1.77 -14.36 -7.35
N LYS A 147 0.81 -15.06 -7.96
CA LYS A 147 -0.59 -15.06 -7.52
C LYS A 147 -0.86 -16.32 -6.70
N LEU A 148 -1.19 -16.17 -5.43
CA LEU A 148 -1.68 -17.26 -4.59
C LEU A 148 -3.14 -17.55 -4.95
N THR A 149 -3.47 -18.82 -5.17
CA THR A 149 -4.82 -19.26 -5.58
C THR A 149 -5.54 -20.09 -4.53
N GLN A 150 -4.80 -20.64 -3.56
CA GLN A 150 -5.38 -21.48 -2.51
C GLN A 150 -5.79 -20.62 -1.31
N HIS A 151 -7.06 -20.73 -0.92
CA HIS A 151 -7.58 -20.13 0.31
C HIS A 151 -7.24 -21.02 1.51
N MET A 152 -6.59 -20.42 2.52
CA MET A 152 -6.19 -21.12 3.75
C MET A 152 -6.98 -20.68 4.99
N ARG A 153 -7.88 -19.69 4.86
CA ARG A 153 -8.61 -19.09 5.99
C ARG A 153 -9.90 -19.83 6.35
N THR A 154 -10.50 -20.52 5.39
CA THR A 154 -11.77 -21.23 5.58
C THR A 154 -11.82 -22.44 4.65
N GLU A 155 -12.46 -23.51 5.13
CA GLU A 155 -12.64 -24.78 4.40
C GLU A 155 -14.07 -24.93 3.83
N ASP A 156 -15.02 -24.07 4.25
CA ASP A 156 -16.41 -24.14 3.78
C ASP A 156 -16.51 -23.69 2.31
N LEU A 157 -16.80 -24.65 1.42
CA LEU A 157 -16.93 -24.43 -0.01
C LEU A 157 -17.99 -23.39 -0.38
N ARG A 158 -19.13 -23.37 0.32
CA ARG A 158 -20.21 -22.40 0.03
C ARG A 158 -19.76 -20.99 0.38
N TYR A 159 -19.07 -20.85 1.50
CA TYR A 159 -18.54 -19.55 1.91
C TYR A 159 -17.37 -19.09 1.02
N LEU A 160 -16.50 -20.00 0.58
CA LEU A 160 -15.44 -19.69 -0.39
C LEU A 160 -15.99 -19.17 -1.71
N GLN A 161 -17.02 -19.82 -2.26
CA GLN A 161 -17.68 -19.39 -3.49
C GLN A 161 -18.30 -17.99 -3.35
N LEU A 162 -18.94 -17.72 -2.20
CA LEU A 162 -19.47 -16.39 -1.89
C LEU A 162 -18.34 -15.35 -1.86
N LEU A 163 -17.23 -15.63 -1.17
CA LEU A 163 -16.11 -14.70 -1.05
C LEU A 163 -15.45 -14.41 -2.41
N ASP A 164 -15.34 -15.41 -3.29
CA ASP A 164 -14.77 -15.23 -4.63
C ASP A 164 -15.69 -14.38 -5.53
N ARG A 165 -17.01 -14.59 -5.48
CA ARG A 165 -17.98 -13.73 -6.17
C ARG A 165 -17.96 -12.31 -5.61
N LEU A 166 -17.94 -12.16 -4.29
CA LEU A 166 -17.87 -10.86 -3.61
C LEU A 166 -16.63 -10.08 -4.02
N ARG A 167 -15.48 -10.76 -4.09
CA ARG A 167 -14.20 -10.19 -4.53
C ARG A 167 -14.27 -9.54 -5.92
N HIS A 168 -15.05 -10.12 -6.84
CA HIS A 168 -15.20 -9.62 -8.21
C HIS A 168 -16.47 -8.78 -8.42
N GLY A 169 -17.27 -8.56 -7.38
CA GLY A 169 -18.55 -7.86 -7.48
C GLY A 169 -19.62 -8.64 -8.28
N GLN A 170 -19.57 -9.97 -8.25
CA GLN A 170 -20.44 -10.89 -8.99
C GLN A 170 -21.40 -11.66 -8.09
N CYS A 171 -21.78 -11.10 -6.93
CA CYS A 171 -22.70 -11.75 -5.99
C CYS A 171 -24.04 -12.04 -6.65
N ASN A 172 -24.64 -13.18 -6.29
CA ASN A 172 -25.97 -13.59 -6.72
C ASN A 172 -26.98 -13.57 -5.54
N TYR A 173 -28.21 -13.99 -5.81
CA TYR A 173 -29.26 -14.02 -4.79
C TYR A 173 -28.96 -15.04 -3.68
N ASP A 174 -28.39 -16.19 -4.01
CA ASP A 174 -28.01 -17.22 -3.03
C ASP A 174 -26.97 -16.69 -2.02
N ASP A 175 -26.04 -15.84 -2.47
CA ASP A 175 -25.06 -15.18 -1.60
C ASP A 175 -25.74 -14.27 -0.58
N TYR A 176 -26.76 -13.53 -1.02
CA TYR A 176 -27.55 -12.66 -0.17
C TYR A 176 -28.31 -13.46 0.89
N GLU A 177 -29.01 -14.52 0.48
CA GLU A 177 -29.72 -15.41 1.43
C GLU A 177 -28.74 -16.02 2.44
N LEU A 178 -27.57 -16.47 1.99
CA LEU A 178 -26.54 -17.01 2.88
C LEU A 178 -26.07 -15.98 3.91
N LEU A 179 -25.85 -14.72 3.52
CA LEU A 179 -25.49 -13.65 4.47
C LEU A 179 -26.63 -13.31 5.43
N GLN A 180 -27.89 -13.35 4.97
CA GLN A 180 -29.05 -13.12 5.84
C GLN A 180 -29.12 -14.13 6.99
N THR A 181 -28.72 -15.39 6.77
CA THR A 181 -28.66 -16.39 7.85
C THR A 181 -27.69 -16.04 8.98
N ARG A 182 -26.79 -15.07 8.76
CA ARG A 182 -25.74 -14.64 9.71
C ARG A 182 -26.07 -13.32 10.40
N VAL A 183 -27.24 -12.73 10.14
CA VAL A 183 -27.70 -11.56 10.88
C VAL A 183 -28.14 -12.00 12.27
N VAL A 184 -27.42 -11.53 13.30
CA VAL A 184 -27.76 -11.80 14.70
C VAL A 184 -28.50 -10.59 15.25
N GLY A 185 -29.76 -10.79 15.67
CA GLY A 185 -30.67 -9.74 16.14
C GLY A 185 -31.77 -9.42 15.12
N GLN A 186 -32.92 -8.93 15.59
CA GLN A 186 -33.98 -8.44 14.70
C GLN A 186 -33.54 -7.09 14.10
N PRO A 187 -33.53 -6.92 12.76
CA PRO A 187 -33.53 -5.59 12.18
C PRO A 187 -34.93 -5.02 12.39
N SER A 188 -35.19 -4.41 13.55
CA SER A 188 -36.39 -3.61 13.75
C SER A 188 -36.27 -2.35 12.89
N ILE A 189 -36.92 -2.37 11.72
CA ILE A 189 -37.03 -1.25 10.78
C ILE A 189 -37.80 -0.05 11.39
N GLU A 190 -38.39 -0.20 12.58
CA GLU A 190 -39.17 0.85 13.27
C GLU A 190 -38.33 2.01 13.84
N SER A 191 -36.99 1.96 13.81
CA SER A 191 -36.14 3.03 14.37
C SER A 191 -35.57 4.02 13.33
N LEU A 192 -36.12 4.05 12.10
CA LEU A 192 -35.64 4.90 11.00
C LEU A 192 -36.69 5.91 10.49
N HIS A 193 -37.73 6.20 11.29
CA HIS A 193 -38.64 7.33 11.07
C HIS A 193 -38.37 8.48 12.04
#